data_AF-A0A327HQG3-F1
#
_entry.id   AF-A0A327HQG3-F1
#
_cell.length_a   1.000
_cell.length_b   1.000
_cell.length_c   1.000
_cell.angle_alpha   90.00
_cell.angle_beta   90.00
_cell.angle_gamma   90.00
#
_symmetry.space_group_name_H-M   'P 1'
#
loop_
_entity.id
_entity.type
_entity.pdbx_description
1 polymer ?
#
loop_
_entity_poly.entity_id
_entity_poly.type
_entity_poly.pdbx_seq_one_letter_code
_entity_poly.pdbx_strand_id
1 'polypeptide(L)'
;MGDQVFHLRPANGKWIEFRNCSVNVKISRRLTRTIIHGGEGDDLIDEGAESAVYTVKGSLDLDQYKEVLAIFRGGQPYIHEPYEEVEKKVVFGRFEFDGESKEFEFEFIEDIV
;
A
#
# COMPACT_ATOMS: atom_id res chain seq x y z
N MET A 1 10.14 13.68 9.09
CA MET A 1 8.81 13.58 8.47
C MET A 1 8.94 13.91 6.99
N GLY A 2 8.22 13.19 6.12
CA GLY A 2 8.20 13.50 4.70
C GLY A 2 7.36 14.75 4.40
N ASP A 3 7.38 15.23 3.16
CA ASP A 3 6.62 16.41 2.70
C ASP A 3 5.47 16.03 1.76
N GLN A 4 5.06 14.76 1.79
CA GLN A 4 4.08 14.21 0.86
C GLN A 4 2.67 14.27 1.45
N VAL A 5 1.71 14.44 0.54
CA VAL A 5 0.29 14.30 0.84
C VAL A 5 -0.15 12.90 0.41
N PHE A 6 -0.89 12.21 1.27
CA PHE A 6 -1.44 10.89 0.97
C PHE A 6 -2.97 10.95 1.06
N HIS A 7 -3.64 10.36 0.07
CA HIS A 7 -5.11 10.30 0.03
C HIS A 7 -5.60 8.86 0.13
N LEU A 8 -6.59 8.66 0.99
CA LEU A 8 -7.25 7.38 1.21
C LEU A 8 -8.76 7.57 1.16
N ARG A 9 -9.51 6.57 0.69
CA ARG A 9 -10.97 6.54 0.89
C ARG A 9 -11.47 5.11 1.06
N PRO A 10 -12.58 4.90 1.78
CA PRO A 10 -13.30 3.63 1.70
C PRO A 10 -13.97 3.49 0.32
N ALA A 11 -14.38 2.27 -0.05
CA ALA A 11 -14.99 1.97 -1.35
C ALA A 11 -16.13 2.92 -1.74
N ASN A 12 -17.00 3.26 -0.78
CA ASN A 12 -18.17 4.12 -0.97
C ASN A 12 -18.16 5.35 -0.05
N GLY A 13 -17.01 6.04 0.06
CA GLY A 13 -16.92 7.26 0.86
C GLY A 13 -16.01 8.33 0.27
N LYS A 14 -15.77 9.37 1.08
CA LYS A 14 -15.01 10.55 0.67
C LYS A 14 -13.52 10.33 0.82
N TRP A 15 -12.74 11.07 0.04
CA TRP A 15 -11.30 11.18 0.19
C TRP A 15 -10.95 11.86 1.50
N ILE A 16 -9.99 11.26 2.19
CA ILE A 16 -9.37 11.77 3.41
C ILE A 16 -7.90 12.03 3.11
N GLU A 17 -7.38 13.15 3.59
CA GLU A 17 -6.05 13.66 3.28
C GLU A 17 -5.15 13.59 4.52
N PHE A 18 -3.95 13.05 4.35
CA PHE A 18 -2.89 13.09 5.34
C PHE A 18 -1.72 13.88 4.80
N ARG A 19 -1.19 14.79 5.61
CA ARG A 19 -0.04 15.64 5.25
C ARG A 19 1.23 15.15 5.95
N ASN A 20 2.37 15.62 5.49
CA ASN A 20 3.68 15.33 6.05
C ASN A 20 4.00 13.83 6.13
N CYS A 21 3.47 13.07 5.17
CA CYS A 21 3.65 11.63 5.09
C CYS A 21 4.96 11.30 4.37
N SER A 22 5.47 10.10 4.64
CA SER A 22 6.49 9.43 3.84
C SER A 22 5.85 8.20 3.20
N VAL A 23 5.89 8.14 1.87
CA VAL A 23 5.34 7.01 1.10
C VAL A 23 6.46 6.26 0.40
N ASN A 24 6.62 4.99 0.74
CA ASN A 24 7.50 4.06 0.04
C ASN A 24 6.65 3.10 -0.81
N VAL A 25 7.05 2.90 -2.07
CA VAL A 25 6.38 1.97 -2.99
C VAL A 25 7.37 0.89 -3.39
N LYS A 26 6.96 -0.37 -3.28
CA LYS A 26 7.71 -1.53 -3.73
C LYS A 26 6.89 -2.29 -4.75
N ILE A 27 7.35 -2.28 -5.99
CA ILE A 27 6.73 -3.03 -7.10
C ILE A 27 7.58 -4.27 -7.36
N SER A 28 6.95 -5.44 -7.46
CA SER A 28 7.61 -6.71 -7.77
C SER A 28 6.85 -7.45 -8.86
N ARG A 29 7.58 -8.13 -9.75
CA ARG A 29 7.00 -9.02 -10.76
C ARG A 29 6.93 -10.45 -10.25
N ARG A 30 5.89 -11.16 -10.67
CA ARG A 30 5.78 -12.60 -10.43
C ARG A 30 6.65 -13.35 -11.45
N LEU A 31 7.73 -13.93 -10.95
CA LEU A 31 8.70 -14.69 -11.75
C LEU A 31 8.60 -16.17 -11.37
N THR A 32 8.47 -17.05 -12.36
CA THR A 32 8.59 -18.50 -12.18
C THR A 32 9.94 -18.96 -12.72
N ARG A 33 10.73 -19.62 -11.87
CA ARG A 33 12.04 -20.18 -12.20
C ARG A 33 11.97 -21.70 -12.27
N THR A 34 12.39 -22.29 -13.39
CA THR A 34 12.45 -23.74 -13.57
C THR A 34 13.90 -24.21 -13.67
N ILE A 35 14.35 -25.01 -12.69
CA ILE A 35 15.71 -25.57 -12.67
C ILE A 35 15.71 -26.90 -13.44
N ILE A 36 16.41 -26.95 -14.57
CA ILE A 36 16.58 -28.17 -15.35
C ILE A 36 17.76 -28.97 -14.78
N HIS A 37 17.51 -30.16 -14.24
CA HIS A 37 18.57 -31.06 -13.77
C HIS A 37 19.08 -31.94 -14.93
N GLY A 38 20.36 -31.78 -15.29
CA GLY A 38 21.06 -32.66 -16.25
C GLY A 38 21.49 -32.02 -17.58
N GLY A 39 21.26 -30.73 -17.77
CA GLY A 39 21.75 -29.95 -18.92
C GLY A 39 21.70 -28.46 -18.57
N GLU A 40 22.73 -27.70 -18.96
CA GLU A 40 22.91 -26.30 -18.60
C GLU A 40 21.73 -25.44 -19.07
N GLY A 41 20.95 -24.91 -18.12
CA GLY A 41 19.87 -23.97 -18.41
C GLY A 41 18.99 -23.68 -17.19
N ASP A 42 18.72 -22.40 -16.98
CA ASP A 42 17.74 -21.90 -16.02
C ASP A 42 16.69 -21.13 -16.82
N ASP A 43 15.46 -21.64 -16.86
CA ASP A 43 14.37 -20.95 -17.53
C ASP A 43 13.69 -20.00 -16.53
N LEU A 44 13.83 -18.70 -16.79
CA LEU A 44 13.14 -17.64 -16.08
C LEU A 44 11.94 -17.18 -16.93
N ILE A 45 10.73 -17.34 -16.40
CA ILE A 45 9.49 -16.90 -17.05
C ILE A 45 8.90 -15.74 -16.23
N ASP A 46 8.76 -14.58 -16.87
CA ASP A 46 8.00 -13.44 -16.32
C ASP A 46 6.51 -13.68 -16.61
N GLU A 47 5.70 -13.75 -15.55
CA GLU A 47 4.27 -14.01 -15.68
C GLU A 47 3.48 -12.74 -16.02
N GLY A 48 4.14 -11.58 -16.15
CA GLY A 48 3.51 -10.32 -16.56
C GLY A 48 2.56 -9.72 -15.51
N ALA A 49 2.52 -10.29 -14.31
CA ALA A 49 1.78 -9.78 -13.17
C ALA A 49 2.72 -8.99 -12.25
N GLU A 50 2.46 -7.70 -12.11
CA GLU A 50 3.09 -6.82 -11.12
C GLU A 50 2.29 -6.86 -9.82
N SER A 51 2.92 -6.55 -8.70
CA SER A 51 2.25 -6.33 -7.42
C SER A 51 2.96 -5.19 -6.71
N ALA A 52 2.20 -4.18 -6.30
CA ALA A 52 2.69 -3.05 -5.55
C ALA A 52 2.32 -3.15 -4.06
N VAL A 53 3.31 -2.86 -3.21
CA VAL A 53 3.13 -2.66 -1.77
C VAL A 53 3.50 -1.23 -1.43
N TYR A 54 2.61 -0.53 -0.75
CA TYR A 54 2.78 0.85 -0.31
C TYR A 54 2.94 0.88 1.21
N THR A 55 4.03 1.43 1.69
CA THR A 55 4.23 1.72 3.12
C THR A 55 4.11 3.22 3.34
N VAL A 56 3.14 3.62 4.16
CA VAL A 56 2.86 5.04 4.47
C VAL A 56 3.15 5.27 5.94
N LYS A 57 3.98 6.27 6.23
CA LYS A 57 4.31 6.69 7.60
C LYS A 57 3.99 8.17 7.79
N GLY A 58 3.56 8.53 8.99
CA GLY A 58 3.26 9.92 9.33
C GLY A 58 2.74 10.05 10.76
N SER A 59 1.95 11.08 11.01
CA SER A 59 1.27 11.29 12.29
C SER A 59 -0.23 11.50 12.10
N LEU A 60 -1.05 10.99 13.01
CA LEU A 60 -2.50 11.21 13.04
C LEU A 60 -2.96 11.72 14.40
N ASP A 61 -3.95 12.61 14.41
CA ASP A 61 -4.71 12.83 15.63
C ASP A 61 -5.68 11.66 15.92
N LEU A 62 -6.31 11.68 17.10
CA LEU A 62 -7.19 10.60 17.54
C LEU A 62 -8.47 10.46 16.72
N ASP A 63 -8.96 11.52 16.10
CA ASP A 63 -10.17 11.47 15.28
C ASP A 63 -9.84 10.93 13.89
N GLN A 64 -8.71 11.36 13.31
CA GLN A 64 -8.15 10.74 12.10
C GLN A 64 -7.89 9.25 12.31
N TYR A 65 -7.27 8.87 13.44
CA TYR A 65 -7.05 7.46 13.78
C TYR A 65 -8.34 6.63 13.73
N LYS A 66 -9.44 7.12 14.34
CA LYS A 66 -10.73 6.41 14.34
C LYS A 66 -11.30 6.29 12.93
N GLU A 67 -11.13 7.31 12.11
CA GLU A 67 -11.58 7.32 10.72
C GLU A 67 -10.83 6.26 9.90
N VAL A 68 -9.49 6.22 9.98
CA VAL A 68 -8.71 5.20 9.27
C VAL A 68 -9.01 3.80 9.81
N LEU A 69 -9.20 3.64 11.12
CA LEU A 69 -9.57 2.35 11.72
C LEU A 69 -10.93 1.85 11.20
N ALA A 70 -11.88 2.75 10.95
CA ALA A 70 -13.15 2.41 10.34
C ALA A 70 -12.97 1.96 8.87
N ILE A 71 -12.10 2.63 8.10
CA ILE A 71 -11.76 2.23 6.73
C ILE A 71 -11.09 0.86 6.71
N PHE A 72 -10.11 0.64 7.60
CA PHE A 72 -9.42 -0.65 7.77
C PHE A 72 -10.41 -1.79 8.00
N ARG A 73 -11.42 -1.58 8.84
CA ARG A 73 -12.49 -2.56 9.12
C ARG A 73 -13.53 -2.67 8.00
N GLY A 74 -13.59 -1.69 7.10
CA GLY A 74 -14.56 -1.59 6.02
C GLY A 74 -14.21 -2.38 4.76
N GLY A 75 -13.03 -3.01 4.70
CA GLY A 75 -12.63 -3.88 3.59
C GLY A 75 -11.63 -3.21 2.66
N GLN A 76 -11.97 -3.09 1.37
CA GLN A 76 -11.04 -2.68 0.31
C GLN A 76 -11.13 -1.17 0.03
N PRO A 77 -10.18 -0.35 0.54
CA PRO A 77 -10.12 1.07 0.22
C PRO A 77 -9.48 1.35 -1.15
N TYR A 78 -9.45 2.63 -1.48
CA TYR A 78 -8.71 3.19 -2.61
C TYR A 78 -7.71 4.23 -2.12
N ILE A 79 -6.57 4.31 -2.81
CA ILE A 79 -5.57 5.34 -2.63
C ILE A 79 -5.44 6.16 -3.92
N HIS A 80 -5.03 7.42 -3.83
CA HIS A 80 -4.40 8.08 -4.97
C HIS A 80 -2.92 7.69 -4.97
N GLU A 81 -2.47 7.09 -6.06
CA GLU A 81 -1.07 6.71 -6.24
C GLU A 81 -0.22 8.00 -6.27
N PRO A 82 0.79 8.15 -5.39
CA PRO A 82 1.51 9.41 -5.21
C PRO A 82 2.33 9.90 -6.42
N TYR A 83 2.59 9.06 -7.40
CA TYR A 83 3.55 9.27 -8.49
C TYR A 83 2.97 9.09 -9.90
N GLU A 84 1.80 8.46 -10.03
CA GLU A 84 1.16 8.15 -11.32
C GLU A 84 -0.21 8.84 -11.50
N GLU A 85 -0.67 9.66 -10.54
CA GLU A 85 -1.95 10.39 -10.59
C GLU A 85 -3.17 9.50 -10.88
N VAL A 86 -3.11 8.21 -10.49
CA VAL A 86 -4.18 7.22 -10.70
C VAL A 86 -4.77 6.75 -9.37
N GLU A 87 -6.04 6.35 -9.40
CA GLU A 87 -6.66 5.66 -8.26
C GLU A 87 -6.30 4.18 -8.29
N LYS A 88 -5.84 3.66 -7.15
CA LYS A 88 -5.52 2.25 -6.98
C LYS A 88 -6.41 1.63 -5.92
N LYS A 89 -7.01 0.49 -6.25
CA LYS A 89 -7.73 -0.34 -5.29
C LYS A 89 -6.71 -1.13 -4.49
N VAL A 90 -6.81 -1.11 -3.17
CA VAL A 90 -5.84 -1.74 -2.30
C VAL A 90 -6.52 -2.47 -1.13
N VAL A 91 -5.73 -3.27 -0.41
CA VAL A 91 -6.11 -3.88 0.87
C VAL A 91 -5.07 -3.50 1.91
N PHE A 92 -5.49 -3.29 3.16
CA PHE A 92 -4.52 -3.12 4.25
C PHE A 92 -3.79 -4.43 4.55
N GLY A 93 -2.47 -4.43 4.40
CA GLY A 93 -1.58 -5.49 4.89
C GLY A 93 -1.23 -5.32 6.37
N ARG A 94 -1.11 -4.08 6.84
CA ARG A 94 -0.76 -3.74 8.24
C ARG A 94 -1.32 -2.38 8.65
N PHE A 95 -1.68 -2.27 9.92
CA PHE A 95 -2.14 -1.04 10.56
C PHE A 95 -1.42 -0.90 11.92
N GLU A 96 -0.53 0.08 12.04
CA GLU A 96 0.20 0.38 13.27
C GLU A 96 0.03 1.85 13.66
N PHE A 97 -0.14 2.10 14.96
CA PHE A 97 -0.28 3.45 15.52
C PHE A 97 0.26 3.49 16.95
N ASP A 98 1.12 4.45 17.24
CA ASP A 98 1.62 4.73 18.58
C ASP A 98 0.75 5.78 19.27
N GLY A 99 0.17 5.43 20.42
CA GLY A 99 -0.75 6.30 21.15
C GLY A 99 -0.07 7.49 21.85
N GLU A 100 1.24 7.42 22.10
CA GLU A 100 2.03 8.44 22.78
C GLU A 100 2.58 9.45 21.76
N SER A 101 3.33 8.99 20.76
CA SER A 101 3.95 9.82 19.72
C SER A 101 2.99 10.23 18.61
N LYS A 102 1.84 9.57 18.50
CA LYS A 102 0.84 9.76 17.43
C LYS A 102 1.33 9.35 16.04
N GLU A 103 2.45 8.63 15.97
CA GLU A 103 3.01 8.14 14.72
C GLU A 103 2.25 6.90 14.23
N PHE A 104 2.16 6.75 12.91
CA PHE A 104 1.55 5.59 12.29
C PHE A 104 2.45 4.99 11.22
N GLU A 105 2.22 3.71 10.96
CA GLU A 105 2.76 3.00 9.80
C GLU A 105 1.67 2.08 9.23
N PHE A 106 1.25 2.36 8.00
CA PHE A 106 0.27 1.57 7.27
C PHE A 106 0.91 0.89 6.08
N GLU A 107 0.51 -0.35 5.83
CA GLU A 107 0.89 -1.09 4.64
C GLU A 107 -0.36 -1.37 3.80
N PHE A 108 -0.29 -1.04 2.52
CA PHE A 108 -1.31 -1.33 1.53
C PHE A 108 -0.75 -2.23 0.45
N ILE A 109 -1.53 -3.22 0.03
CA ILE A 109 -1.21 -4.14 -1.06
C ILE A 109 -2.20 -3.86 -2.18
N GLU A 110 -1.70 -3.64 -3.39
CA GLU A 110 -2.55 -3.43 -4.58
C GLU A 110 -3.43 -4.67 -4.83
N ASP A 111 -4.74 -4.43 -4.99
CA ASP A 111 -5.72 -5.46 -5.35
C ASP A 111 -5.79 -5.56 -6.87
N ILE A 112 -5.01 -6.48 -7.43
CA ILE A 112 -4.92 -6.73 -8.87
C ILE A 112 -5.81 -7.92 -9.20
N VAL A 113 -6.80 -7.69 -10.06
CA VAL A 113 -7.77 -8.68 -10.56
C VAL A 113 -7.36 -9.18 -11.93
#